data_AF-A0A4Z0R6C2-F1
#
_entry.id   AF-A0A4Z0R6C2-F1
#
_cell.length_a   1.000
_cell.length_b   1.000
_cell.length_c   1.000
_cell.angle_alpha   90.00
_cell.angle_beta   90.00
_cell.angle_gamma   90.00
#
_symmetry.space_group_name_H-M   'P 1'
#
loop_
_entity.id
_entity.type
_entity.pdbx_description
1 polymer ?
#
loop_
_entity_poly.entity_id
_entity_poly.type
_entity_poly.pdbx_seq_one_letter_code
_entity_poly.pdbx_strand_id
1 'polypeptide(L)'
;MDYTDTRKSTPVAVHPELRRILLANPTTESLSTIIKYQLFDQPCQPLADEILRLLPYWEHQACAGNGILAPLIQYMLQNSPLLKNNKIIEANLLRIRILASTPGIFSFPPLEMQEYLVQSLLMSDILADLPEFEVVSFSAAEIDPLMFDLTRFNPSLHTRRYIQNLFYLERREAILSVLAHIAKNYPLIRTCRKAYALMLSLDNPNNWGKHPFCLRLLANRFLDNKLVN
;
A
#
# COMPACT_ATOMS: atom_id res chain seq x y z
N MET A 1 13.66 39.70 28.88
CA MET A 1 12.77 38.90 28.05
C MET A 1 13.59 37.75 27.51
N ASP A 2 13.33 36.53 27.99
CA ASP A 2 13.27 35.30 27.19
C ASP A 2 13.12 34.12 28.16
N TYR A 3 11.87 33.83 28.49
CA TYR A 3 11.48 32.61 29.17
C TYR A 3 11.39 31.51 28.10
N THR A 4 12.47 30.75 27.92
CA THR A 4 12.39 29.46 27.23
C THR A 4 11.73 28.47 28.18
N ASP A 5 10.39 28.42 28.17
CA ASP A 5 9.58 27.40 28.87
C ASP A 5 9.75 26.06 28.15
N THR A 6 10.90 25.39 28.35
CA THR A 6 11.09 23.99 27.97
C THR A 6 10.33 23.12 28.96
N ARG A 7 9.00 23.08 28.84
CA ARG A 7 8.18 22.03 29.48
C ARG A 7 8.53 20.70 28.83
N LYS A 8 9.53 20.01 29.39
CA LYS A 8 9.67 18.57 29.22
C LYS A 8 8.36 17.96 29.68
N SER A 9 7.53 17.54 28.73
CA SER A 9 6.30 16.79 29.00
C SER A 9 6.68 15.58 29.84
N THR A 10 6.28 15.57 31.11
CA THR A 10 6.42 14.42 31.98
C THR A 10 5.74 13.24 31.29
N PRO A 11 6.42 12.10 31.08
CA PRO A 11 5.81 10.95 30.44
C PRO A 11 4.68 10.48 31.34
N VAL A 12 3.44 10.79 30.95
CA VAL A 12 2.25 10.28 31.62
C VAL A 12 2.25 8.77 31.37
N ALA A 13 2.28 7.97 32.42
CA ALA A 13 2.10 6.54 32.29
C ALA A 13 0.70 6.29 31.74
N VAL A 14 0.61 5.93 30.46
CA VAL A 14 -0.67 5.68 29.80
C VAL A 14 -1.00 4.21 29.88
N HIS A 15 -2.22 3.90 30.34
CA HIS A 15 -2.70 2.53 30.41
C HIS A 15 -2.78 1.92 28.99
N PRO A 16 -2.24 0.70 28.74
CA PRO A 16 -2.24 0.06 27.42
C PRO A 16 -3.63 -0.02 26.76
N GLU A 17 -4.68 -0.16 27.58
CA GLU A 17 -6.06 -0.21 27.11
C GLU A 17 -6.53 1.09 26.44
N LEU A 18 -6.00 2.24 26.85
CA LEU A 18 -6.31 3.51 26.18
C LEU A 18 -5.82 3.47 24.73
N ARG A 19 -4.59 2.98 24.49
CA ARG A 19 -4.05 2.82 23.14
C ARG A 19 -4.95 1.90 22.31
N ARG A 20 -5.38 0.76 22.87
CA ARG A 20 -6.27 -0.18 22.17
C ARG A 20 -7.60 0.45 21.79
N ILE A 21 -8.25 1.17 22.71
CA ILE A 21 -9.53 1.84 22.44
C ILE A 21 -9.37 2.89 21.32
N LEU A 22 -8.31 3.70 21.38
CA LEU A 22 -8.06 4.76 20.39
C LEU A 22 -7.73 4.20 18.99
N LEU A 23 -7.08 3.03 18.95
CA LEU A 23 -6.73 2.33 17.70
C LEU A 23 -7.88 1.48 17.15
N ALA A 24 -8.81 1.03 18.00
CA ALA A 24 -9.93 0.19 17.57
C ALA A 24 -10.89 0.94 16.65
N ASN A 25 -11.11 2.24 16.83
CA ASN A 25 -11.93 3.05 15.93
C ASN A 25 -11.30 4.45 15.72
N PRO A 26 -10.36 4.57 14.76
CA PRO A 26 -9.64 5.83 14.54
C PRO A 26 -10.57 6.97 14.09
N THR A 27 -10.58 8.05 14.88
CA THR A 27 -11.24 9.32 14.61
C THR A 27 -10.22 10.46 14.73
N THR A 28 -10.58 11.66 14.29
CA THR A 28 -9.73 12.85 14.45
C THR A 28 -9.36 13.08 15.91
N GLU A 29 -10.31 12.90 16.82
CA GLU A 29 -10.10 13.01 18.26
C GLU A 29 -9.14 11.93 18.77
N SER A 30 -9.29 10.68 18.32
CA SER A 30 -8.41 9.60 18.77
C SER A 30 -6.98 9.79 18.28
N LEU A 31 -6.79 10.23 17.03
CA LEU A 31 -5.47 10.60 16.49
C LEU A 31 -4.83 11.74 17.28
N SER A 32 -5.58 12.81 17.56
CA SER A 32 -5.07 13.94 18.34
C SER A 32 -4.63 13.52 19.75
N THR A 33 -5.36 12.58 20.36
CA THR A 33 -5.08 12.01 21.67
C THR A 33 -3.82 11.14 21.65
N ILE A 34 -3.68 10.30 20.62
CA ILE A 34 -2.49 9.46 20.40
C ILE A 34 -1.22 10.32 20.30
N ILE A 35 -1.28 11.42 19.53
CA ILE A 35 -0.17 12.34 19.35
C ILE A 35 0.14 13.08 20.65
N LYS A 36 -0.89 13.66 21.30
CA LYS A 36 -0.74 14.41 22.55
C LYS A 36 -0.05 13.62 23.65
N TYR A 37 -0.34 12.33 23.74
CA TYR A 37 0.21 11.45 24.78
C TYR A 37 1.39 10.58 24.31
N GLN A 38 1.88 10.76 23.07
CA GLN A 38 3.06 10.04 22.56
C GLN A 38 2.96 8.51 22.75
N LEU A 39 1.79 7.93 22.43
CA LEU A 39 1.47 6.53 22.79
C LEU A 39 2.33 5.45 22.12
N PHE A 40 3.17 5.84 21.17
CA PHE A 40 4.11 4.97 20.46
C PHE A 40 5.57 5.17 20.88
N ASP A 41 5.86 6.22 21.65
CA ASP A 41 7.23 6.55 22.10
C ASP A 41 7.58 5.79 23.40
N GLN A 42 6.58 5.16 24.03
CA GLN A 42 6.76 4.41 25.27
C GLN A 42 7.12 2.95 25.00
N PRO A 43 8.11 2.37 25.72
CA PRO A 43 8.50 0.97 25.59
C PRO A 43 7.46 0.05 26.24
N CYS A 44 6.27 -0.08 25.66
CA CYS A 44 5.18 -0.87 26.22
C CYS A 44 4.59 -1.89 25.24
N GLN A 45 4.87 -3.19 25.53
CA GLN A 45 4.13 -4.41 25.12
C GLN A 45 4.00 -4.64 23.60
N PRO A 46 3.61 -5.84 23.10
CA PRO A 46 3.87 -6.19 21.70
C PRO A 46 2.88 -5.48 20.79
N LEU A 47 3.20 -4.23 20.43
CA LEU A 47 2.47 -3.40 19.49
C LEU A 47 2.20 -4.15 18.18
N ALA A 48 3.15 -4.98 17.73
CA ALA A 48 2.98 -5.83 16.57
C ALA A 48 1.74 -6.74 16.65
N ASP A 49 1.50 -7.39 17.78
CA ASP A 49 0.35 -8.30 17.96
C ASP A 49 -0.97 -7.53 18.02
N GLU A 50 -0.96 -6.34 18.65
CA GLU A 50 -2.13 -5.46 18.67
C GLU A 50 -2.49 -4.99 17.26
N ILE A 51 -1.50 -4.55 16.48
CA ILE A 51 -1.72 -4.12 15.10
C ILE A 51 -2.19 -5.28 14.24
N LEU A 52 -1.59 -6.47 14.34
CA LEU A 52 -2.00 -7.64 13.57
C LEU A 52 -3.49 -7.98 13.74
N ARG A 53 -4.02 -7.83 14.96
CA ARG A 53 -5.46 -8.05 15.24
C ARG A 53 -6.36 -6.97 14.64
N LEU A 54 -5.85 -5.75 14.49
CA LEU A 54 -6.59 -4.60 13.97
C LEU A 54 -6.58 -4.51 12.44
N LEU A 55 -5.60 -5.13 11.76
CA LEU A 55 -5.44 -5.03 10.30
C LEU A 55 -6.73 -5.29 9.50
N PRO A 56 -7.50 -6.38 9.75
CA PRO A 56 -8.71 -6.64 8.96
C PRO A 56 -9.78 -5.55 9.14
N TYR A 57 -9.89 -5.02 10.36
CA TYR A 57 -10.85 -3.98 10.69
C TYR A 57 -10.45 -2.63 10.08
N TRP A 58 -9.17 -2.28 10.17
CA TRP A 58 -8.62 -1.07 9.53
C TRP A 58 -8.74 -1.12 8.01
N GLU A 59 -8.51 -2.27 7.39
CA GLU A 59 -8.73 -2.45 5.96
C GLU A 59 -10.18 -2.21 5.58
N HIS A 60 -11.13 -2.80 6.33
CA HIS A 60 -12.56 -2.55 6.10
C HIS A 60 -12.92 -1.07 6.22
N GLN A 61 -12.42 -0.39 7.26
CA GLN A 61 -12.63 1.04 7.45
C GLN A 61 -12.01 1.90 6.34
N ALA A 62 -10.80 1.58 5.87
CA ALA A 62 -10.15 2.29 4.77
C ALA A 62 -10.94 2.15 3.46
N CYS A 63 -11.46 0.95 3.19
CA CYS A 63 -12.36 0.67 2.07
C CYS A 63 -13.71 1.40 2.20
N ALA A 64 -14.19 1.63 3.43
CA ALA A 64 -15.39 2.41 3.73
C ALA A 64 -15.15 3.94 3.74
N GLY A 65 -13.93 4.40 3.45
CA GLY A 65 -13.60 5.82 3.33
C GLY A 65 -13.11 6.48 4.62
N ASN A 66 -12.67 5.72 5.62
CA ASN A 66 -12.04 6.30 6.80
C ASN A 66 -10.63 6.85 6.48
N GLY A 67 -10.58 8.12 6.11
CA GLY A 67 -9.34 8.83 5.79
C GLY A 67 -8.40 9.07 6.98
N ILE A 68 -8.86 8.89 8.23
CA ILE A 68 -8.04 9.09 9.45
C ILE A 68 -6.97 8.02 9.60
N LEU A 69 -7.19 6.83 9.03
CA LEU A 69 -6.22 5.73 9.08
C LEU A 69 -4.89 6.09 8.42
N ALA A 70 -4.90 6.85 7.32
CA ALA A 70 -3.68 7.23 6.63
C ALA A 70 -2.69 8.03 7.51
N PRO A 71 -3.08 9.18 8.11
CA PRO A 71 -2.20 9.93 9.00
C PRO A 71 -1.86 9.17 10.28
N LEU A 72 -2.77 8.33 10.81
CA LEU A 72 -2.48 7.46 11.95
C LEU A 72 -1.35 6.47 11.64
N ILE A 73 -1.46 5.74 10.53
CA ILE A 73 -0.46 4.75 10.11
C ILE A 73 0.88 5.46 9.83
N GLN A 74 0.85 6.63 9.19
CA GLN A 74 2.06 7.41 8.95
C GLN A 74 2.75 7.82 10.26
N TYR A 75 1.99 8.32 11.24
CA TYR A 75 2.51 8.66 12.57
C TYR A 75 3.10 7.42 13.27
N MET A 76 2.42 6.28 13.20
CA MET A 76 2.92 5.02 13.76
C MET A 76 4.25 4.58 13.13
N LEU A 77 4.34 4.58 11.81
CA LEU A 77 5.56 4.14 11.11
C LEU A 77 6.75 5.07 11.35
N GLN A 78 6.50 6.35 11.64
CA GLN A 78 7.55 7.31 12.00
C GLN A 78 8.08 7.06 13.43
N ASN A 79 7.20 6.70 14.36
CA ASN A 79 7.53 6.62 15.79
C ASN A 79 7.72 5.19 16.33
N SER A 80 7.43 4.15 15.53
CA SER A 80 7.58 2.74 15.92
C SER A 80 8.40 1.93 14.90
N PRO A 81 9.75 1.93 15.01
CA PRO A 81 10.61 1.18 14.10
C PRO A 81 10.38 -0.34 14.13
N LEU A 82 9.85 -0.88 15.23
CA LEU A 82 9.50 -2.29 15.37
C LEU A 82 8.49 -2.78 14.32
N LEU A 83 7.60 -1.91 13.86
CA LEU A 83 6.60 -2.26 12.84
C LEU A 83 7.23 -2.46 11.46
N LYS A 84 8.36 -1.77 11.18
CA LYS A 84 9.11 -1.91 9.91
C LYS A 84 9.85 -3.24 9.81
N ASN A 85 10.14 -3.89 10.94
CA ASN A 85 10.85 -5.17 10.95
C ASN A 85 9.93 -6.36 10.62
N ASN A 86 8.61 -6.17 10.66
CA ASN A 86 7.65 -7.20 10.30
C ASN A 86 7.07 -6.94 8.90
N LYS A 87 7.58 -7.68 7.90
CA LYS A 87 7.19 -7.52 6.49
C LYS A 87 5.69 -7.70 6.24
N ILE A 88 5.01 -8.54 7.02
CA ILE A 88 3.56 -8.76 6.88
C ILE A 88 2.82 -7.51 7.34
N ILE A 89 3.18 -6.98 8.51
CA ILE A 89 2.58 -5.74 9.04
C ILE A 89 2.88 -4.58 8.09
N GLU A 90 4.13 -4.41 7.68
CA GLU A 90 4.56 -3.34 6.78
C GLU A 90 3.75 -3.32 5.48
N ALA A 91 3.60 -4.46 4.80
CA ALA A 91 2.85 -4.55 3.56
C ALA A 91 1.36 -4.20 3.75
N ASN A 92 0.73 -4.73 4.80
CA ASN A 92 -0.68 -4.44 5.09
C ASN A 92 -0.88 -2.96 5.47
N LEU A 93 -0.02 -2.40 6.31
CA LEU A 93 -0.09 -0.99 6.68
C LEU A 93 0.09 -0.08 5.47
N LEU A 94 1.00 -0.42 4.54
CA LEU A 94 1.15 0.31 3.29
C LEU A 94 -0.14 0.30 2.47
N ARG A 95 -0.73 -0.89 2.25
CA ARG A 95 -1.98 -1.04 1.50
C ARG A 95 -3.12 -0.25 2.14
N ILE A 96 -3.32 -0.41 3.46
CA ILE A 96 -4.37 0.28 4.21
C ILE A 96 -4.16 1.79 4.19
N ARG A 97 -2.93 2.28 4.35
CA ARG A 97 -2.60 3.71 4.25
C ARG A 97 -2.98 4.25 2.88
N ILE A 98 -2.61 3.55 1.81
CA ILE A 98 -2.94 3.97 0.44
C ILE A 98 -4.47 3.99 0.26
N LEU A 99 -5.18 2.93 0.64
CA LEU A 99 -6.64 2.87 0.57
C LEU A 99 -7.30 4.02 1.34
N ALA A 100 -6.83 4.32 2.56
CA ALA A 100 -7.37 5.40 3.38
C ALA A 100 -7.09 6.79 2.79
N SER A 101 -5.90 7.00 2.20
CA SER A 101 -5.56 8.26 1.52
C SER A 101 -6.31 8.46 0.21
N THR A 102 -6.72 7.38 -0.45
CA THR A 102 -7.46 7.47 -1.71
C THR A 102 -8.94 7.79 -1.48
N PRO A 103 -9.47 8.89 -2.07
CA PRO A 103 -10.89 9.22 -1.98
C PRO A 103 -11.80 8.15 -2.58
N GLY A 104 -13.03 8.06 -2.07
CA GLY A 104 -14.04 7.11 -2.51
C GLY A 104 -14.18 5.90 -1.57
N ILE A 105 -15.16 5.06 -1.89
CA ILE A 105 -15.53 3.87 -1.12
C ILE A 105 -15.59 2.66 -2.05
N PHE A 106 -15.38 1.47 -1.49
CA PHE A 106 -15.62 0.25 -2.27
C PHE A 106 -17.11 0.07 -2.51
N SER A 107 -17.46 -0.24 -3.75
CA SER A 107 -18.81 -0.64 -4.16
C SER A 107 -19.04 -2.16 -4.06
N PHE A 108 -18.11 -2.88 -3.42
CA PHE A 108 -18.14 -4.32 -3.20
C PHE A 108 -17.57 -4.66 -1.81
N PRO A 109 -17.95 -5.81 -1.23
CA PRO A 109 -17.40 -6.27 0.05
C PRO A 109 -15.93 -6.70 -0.10
N PRO A 110 -14.98 -6.10 0.66
CA PRO A 110 -13.56 -6.44 0.59
C PRO A 110 -13.24 -7.88 1.02
N LEU A 111 -14.02 -8.45 1.94
CA LEU A 111 -13.79 -9.80 2.47
C LEU A 111 -13.97 -10.89 1.41
N GLU A 112 -15.00 -10.78 0.57
CA GLU A 112 -15.22 -11.72 -0.54
C GLU A 112 -14.01 -11.79 -1.49
N MET A 113 -13.30 -10.68 -1.66
CA MET A 113 -12.14 -10.61 -2.54
C MET A 113 -10.92 -11.34 -1.97
N GLN A 114 -10.80 -11.41 -0.64
CA GLN A 114 -9.76 -12.19 0.03
C GLN A 114 -10.05 -13.70 -0.10
N GLU A 115 -11.32 -14.09 0.01
CA GLU A 115 -11.77 -15.49 -0.13
C GLU A 115 -11.63 -16.00 -1.58
N TYR A 116 -11.98 -15.17 -2.57
CA TYR A 116 -11.97 -15.53 -3.99
C TYR A 116 -10.82 -14.87 -4.77
N LEU A 117 -9.67 -14.67 -4.11
CA LEU A 117 -8.53 -13.94 -4.67
C LEU A 117 -8.07 -14.51 -6.03
N VAL A 118 -7.89 -15.83 -6.12
CA VAL A 118 -7.40 -16.49 -7.36
C VAL A 118 -8.35 -16.27 -8.53
N GLN A 119 -9.66 -16.38 -8.30
CA GLN A 119 -10.68 -16.17 -9.33
C GLN A 119 -10.71 -14.70 -9.76
N SER A 120 -10.55 -13.78 -8.81
CA SER A 120 -10.52 -12.35 -9.04
C SER A 120 -9.28 -11.88 -9.79
N LEU A 121 -8.16 -12.60 -9.65
CA LEU A 121 -6.92 -12.35 -10.39
C LEU A 121 -6.97 -12.83 -11.84
N LEU A 122 -7.96 -13.64 -12.23
CA LEU A 122 -8.07 -14.14 -13.59
C LEU A 122 -8.21 -12.98 -14.58
N MET A 123 -7.27 -12.91 -15.54
CA MET A 123 -7.19 -11.83 -16.53
C MET A 123 -7.18 -10.44 -15.89
N SER A 124 -6.56 -10.30 -14.71
CA SER A 124 -6.37 -8.99 -14.05
C SER A 124 -5.19 -8.22 -14.62
N ASP A 125 -4.27 -8.89 -15.31
CA ASP A 125 -3.14 -8.27 -16.01
C ASP A 125 -3.59 -7.20 -17.01
N ILE A 126 -4.74 -7.38 -17.67
CA ILE A 126 -5.32 -6.43 -18.63
C ILE A 126 -5.53 -5.03 -18.03
N LEU A 127 -5.60 -4.90 -16.70
CA LEU A 127 -5.70 -3.58 -16.07
C LEU A 127 -4.46 -2.72 -16.32
N ALA A 128 -3.31 -3.32 -16.66
CA ALA A 128 -2.10 -2.59 -17.02
C ALA A 128 -2.25 -1.79 -18.33
N ASP A 129 -3.27 -2.08 -19.14
CA ASP A 129 -3.57 -1.38 -20.39
C ASP A 129 -4.39 -0.11 -20.17
N LEU A 130 -4.84 0.14 -18.94
CA LEU A 130 -5.65 1.30 -18.61
C LEU A 130 -4.81 2.60 -18.61
N PRO A 131 -5.37 3.72 -19.12
CA PRO A 131 -4.66 5.01 -19.19
C PRO A 131 -4.28 5.54 -17.80
N GLU A 132 -4.99 5.15 -16.74
CA GLU A 132 -4.68 5.53 -15.36
C GLU A 132 -3.25 5.13 -14.94
N PHE A 133 -2.65 4.12 -15.60
CA PHE A 133 -1.28 3.73 -15.32
C PHE A 133 -0.23 4.60 -16.03
N GLU A 134 -0.58 5.52 -16.92
CA GLU A 134 0.37 6.40 -17.65
C GLU A 134 1.26 7.21 -16.71
N VAL A 135 0.76 7.53 -15.52
CA VAL A 135 1.51 8.20 -14.44
C VAL A 135 2.70 7.38 -13.92
N VAL A 136 2.73 6.07 -14.19
CA VAL A 136 3.83 5.17 -13.82
C VAL A 136 4.83 5.13 -14.97
N SER A 137 5.93 5.86 -14.81
CA SER A 137 6.97 6.00 -15.81
C SER A 137 8.14 5.03 -15.60
N PHE A 138 8.71 4.62 -16.74
CA PHE A 138 9.97 3.89 -16.85
C PHE A 138 10.81 4.61 -17.90
N SER A 139 12.04 4.94 -17.57
CA SER A 139 12.96 5.56 -18.51
C SER A 139 13.38 4.57 -19.61
N ALA A 140 13.75 5.08 -20.78
CA ALA A 140 14.27 4.23 -21.86
C ALA A 140 15.47 3.40 -21.39
N ALA A 141 16.41 4.02 -20.66
CA ALA A 141 17.59 3.35 -20.11
C ALA A 141 17.26 2.21 -19.11
N GLU A 142 16.13 2.28 -18.40
CA GLU A 142 15.64 1.19 -17.54
C GLU A 142 15.01 0.04 -18.34
N ILE A 143 14.50 0.30 -19.54
CA ILE A 143 13.78 -0.68 -20.34
C ILE A 143 14.69 -1.33 -21.39
N ASP A 144 15.64 -0.59 -21.96
CA ASP A 144 16.57 -1.06 -23.00
C ASP A 144 17.23 -2.41 -22.67
N PRO A 145 17.71 -2.66 -21.44
CA PRO A 145 18.32 -3.95 -21.08
C PRO A 145 17.34 -5.14 -21.14
N LEU A 146 16.03 -4.88 -21.12
CA LEU A 146 14.98 -5.88 -21.12
C LEU A 146 14.46 -6.22 -22.52
N MET A 147 14.88 -5.49 -23.55
CA MET A 147 14.28 -5.56 -24.88
C MET A 147 14.28 -6.95 -25.50
N PHE A 148 15.40 -7.67 -25.38
CA PHE A 148 15.52 -9.02 -25.93
C PHE A 148 14.59 -10.01 -25.22
N ASP A 149 14.41 -9.88 -23.91
CA ASP A 149 13.61 -10.80 -23.12
C ASP A 149 12.11 -10.48 -23.16
N LEU A 150 11.75 -9.20 -23.24
CA LEU A 150 10.36 -8.75 -23.39
C LEU A 150 9.79 -9.16 -24.75
N THR A 151 10.60 -9.16 -25.82
CA THR A 151 10.15 -9.65 -27.14
C THR A 151 9.89 -11.15 -27.19
N ARG A 152 10.51 -11.92 -26.29
CA ARG A 152 10.37 -13.39 -26.23
C ARG A 152 9.44 -13.89 -25.13
N PHE A 153 8.89 -13.00 -24.29
CA PHE A 153 8.02 -13.31 -23.15
C PHE A 153 8.53 -14.42 -22.22
N ASN A 154 9.86 -14.61 -22.14
CA ASN A 154 10.46 -15.63 -21.29
C ASN A 154 11.65 -15.05 -20.51
N PRO A 155 11.38 -14.26 -19.44
CA PRO A 155 12.43 -13.61 -18.68
C PRO A 155 13.26 -14.64 -17.92
N SER A 156 14.58 -14.59 -18.14
CA SER A 156 15.57 -15.37 -17.38
C SER A 156 15.53 -15.01 -15.89
N LEU A 157 16.16 -15.79 -15.02
CA LEU A 157 16.24 -15.48 -13.59
C LEU A 157 16.89 -14.11 -13.33
N HIS A 158 17.91 -13.75 -14.11
CA HIS A 158 18.57 -12.44 -14.01
C HIS A 158 17.63 -11.31 -14.42
N THR A 159 16.89 -11.50 -15.51
CA THR A 159 15.86 -10.58 -16.00
C THR A 159 14.78 -10.35 -14.96
N ARG A 160 14.29 -11.42 -14.31
CA ARG A 160 13.29 -11.31 -13.23
C ARG A 160 13.79 -10.50 -12.05
N ARG A 161 15.07 -10.66 -11.66
CA ARG A 161 15.69 -9.85 -10.60
C ARG A 161 15.84 -8.39 -11.01
N TYR A 162 16.20 -8.13 -12.27
CA TYR A 162 16.26 -6.76 -12.79
C TYR A 162 14.88 -6.10 -12.79
N ILE A 163 13.88 -6.78 -13.35
CA ILE A 163 12.47 -6.34 -13.33
C ILE A 163 12.01 -6.07 -11.90
N GLN A 164 12.33 -6.96 -10.96
CA GLN A 164 12.01 -6.79 -9.54
C GLN A 164 12.59 -5.49 -8.96
N ASN A 165 13.79 -5.10 -9.39
CA ASN A 165 14.48 -3.88 -8.95
C ASN A 165 13.92 -2.62 -9.62
N LEU A 166 13.33 -2.73 -10.82
CA LEU A 166 12.60 -1.61 -11.43
C LEU A 166 11.43 -1.20 -10.54
N PHE A 167 10.76 -2.13 -9.88
CA PHE A 167 9.72 -1.78 -8.91
C PHE A 167 10.36 -1.38 -7.57
N TYR A 168 11.01 -0.23 -7.51
CA TYR A 168 11.47 0.38 -6.26
C TYR A 168 10.29 1.01 -5.49
N LEU A 169 10.51 1.44 -4.24
CA LEU A 169 9.44 1.76 -3.29
C LEU A 169 8.41 2.74 -3.85
N GLU A 170 8.86 3.88 -4.36
CA GLU A 170 7.99 4.94 -4.87
C GLU A 170 7.19 4.48 -6.09
N ARG A 171 7.79 3.68 -6.97
CA ARG A 171 7.09 3.11 -8.13
C ARG A 171 6.02 2.10 -7.69
N ARG A 172 6.30 1.29 -6.65
CA ARG A 172 5.29 0.38 -6.08
C ARG A 172 4.13 1.16 -5.47
N GLU A 173 4.42 2.21 -4.70
CA GLU A 173 3.39 3.06 -4.11
C GLU A 173 2.52 3.75 -5.16
N ALA A 174 3.13 4.24 -6.25
CA ALA A 174 2.40 4.83 -7.37
C ALA A 174 1.43 3.81 -8.01
N ILE A 175 1.92 2.59 -8.30
CA ILE A 175 1.09 1.52 -8.86
C ILE A 175 -0.06 1.14 -7.91
N LEU A 176 0.22 0.98 -6.62
CA LEU A 176 -0.80 0.67 -5.62
C LEU A 176 -1.81 1.81 -5.47
N SER A 177 -1.38 3.06 -5.59
CA SER A 177 -2.26 4.24 -5.53
C SER A 177 -3.20 4.32 -6.73
N VAL A 178 -2.71 4.00 -7.94
CA VAL A 178 -3.55 3.86 -9.14
C VAL A 178 -4.56 2.73 -8.96
N LEU A 179 -4.13 1.56 -8.48
CA LEU A 179 -5.02 0.43 -8.20
C LEU A 179 -6.09 0.78 -7.15
N ALA A 180 -5.73 1.51 -6.08
CA ALA A 180 -6.68 1.97 -5.08
C ALA A 180 -7.71 2.94 -5.67
N HIS A 181 -7.27 3.85 -6.54
CA HIS A 181 -8.16 4.77 -7.23
C HIS A 181 -9.17 4.02 -8.10
N ILE A 182 -8.70 3.05 -8.90
CA ILE A 182 -9.57 2.20 -9.73
C ILE A 182 -10.52 1.38 -8.84
N ALA A 183 -10.03 0.79 -7.76
CA ALA A 183 -10.85 0.00 -6.83
C ALA A 183 -11.99 0.81 -6.19
N LYS A 184 -11.79 2.10 -5.93
CA LYS A 184 -12.77 2.98 -5.30
C LYS A 184 -13.69 3.71 -6.28
N ASN A 185 -13.18 4.11 -7.44
CA ASN A 185 -13.83 5.13 -8.26
C ASN A 185 -14.15 4.68 -9.68
N TYR A 186 -13.68 3.51 -10.13
CA TYR A 186 -13.93 3.07 -11.50
C TYR A 186 -15.41 2.68 -11.71
N PRO A 187 -16.03 2.99 -12.86
CA PRO A 187 -17.46 2.73 -13.08
C PRO A 187 -17.83 1.24 -13.10
N LEU A 188 -16.92 0.38 -13.55
CA LEU A 188 -17.16 -1.05 -13.73
C LEU A 188 -16.72 -1.85 -12.50
N ILE A 189 -17.70 -2.39 -11.77
CA ILE A 189 -17.48 -3.18 -10.54
C ILE A 189 -16.46 -4.33 -10.72
N ARG A 190 -16.47 -4.99 -11.89
CA ARG A 190 -15.53 -6.08 -12.20
C ARG A 190 -14.09 -5.59 -12.26
N THR A 191 -13.88 -4.38 -12.79
CA THR A 191 -12.58 -3.72 -12.85
C THR A 191 -12.12 -3.32 -11.44
N CYS A 192 -13.03 -2.76 -10.63
CA CYS A 192 -12.72 -2.39 -9.25
C CYS A 192 -12.26 -3.60 -8.42
N ARG A 193 -12.99 -4.72 -8.53
CA ARG A 193 -12.65 -5.99 -7.88
C ARG A 193 -11.28 -6.50 -8.31
N LYS A 194 -10.99 -6.52 -9.62
CA LYS A 194 -9.67 -6.91 -10.15
C LYS A 194 -8.55 -6.02 -9.62
N ALA A 195 -8.77 -4.70 -9.55
CA ALA A 195 -7.78 -3.77 -9.05
C ALA A 195 -7.44 -4.03 -7.58
N TYR A 196 -8.45 -4.26 -6.74
CA TYR A 196 -8.22 -4.62 -5.34
C TYR A 196 -7.55 -6.00 -5.18
N ALA A 197 -7.94 -6.99 -5.98
CA ALA A 197 -7.28 -8.30 -5.99
C ALA A 197 -5.78 -8.19 -6.35
N LEU A 198 -5.43 -7.33 -7.31
CA LEU A 198 -4.04 -7.02 -7.63
C LEU A 198 -3.30 -6.37 -6.45
N MET A 199 -3.93 -5.45 -5.72
CA MET A 199 -3.30 -4.87 -4.53
C MET A 199 -2.94 -5.97 -3.51
N LEU A 200 -3.86 -6.90 -3.25
CA LEU A 200 -3.62 -8.03 -2.34
C LEU A 200 -2.50 -8.96 -2.85
N SER A 201 -2.45 -9.27 -4.14
CA SER A 201 -1.41 -10.15 -4.70
C SER A 201 -0.02 -9.52 -4.73
N LEU A 202 0.05 -8.18 -4.73
CA LEU A 202 1.29 -7.39 -4.80
C LEU A 202 1.84 -6.99 -3.42
N ASP A 203 1.21 -7.40 -2.32
CA ASP A 203 1.71 -7.17 -0.95
C ASP A 203 3.14 -7.66 -0.73
N ASN A 204 3.54 -8.74 -1.41
CA ASN A 204 4.88 -9.28 -1.32
C ASN A 204 5.75 -8.72 -2.45
N PRO A 205 6.73 -7.84 -2.14
CA PRO A 205 7.68 -7.33 -3.11
C PRO A 205 8.26 -8.40 -4.03
N ASN A 206 8.62 -9.56 -3.50
CA ASN A 206 9.29 -10.63 -4.24
C ASN A 206 8.45 -11.23 -5.39
N ASN A 207 7.16 -10.91 -5.45
CA ASN A 207 6.27 -11.38 -6.51
C ASN A 207 6.24 -10.45 -7.72
N TRP A 208 6.64 -9.18 -7.60
CA TRP A 208 6.48 -8.17 -8.65
C TRP A 208 7.22 -8.54 -9.94
N GLY A 209 8.45 -9.06 -9.81
CA GLY A 209 9.28 -9.46 -10.96
C GLY A 209 8.74 -10.61 -11.80
N LYS A 210 7.74 -11.34 -11.31
CA LYS A 210 7.08 -12.46 -12.00
C LYS A 210 5.58 -12.26 -12.17
N HIS A 211 5.02 -11.17 -11.66
CA HIS A 211 3.59 -10.96 -11.66
C HIS A 211 3.10 -10.59 -13.07
N PRO A 212 2.12 -11.29 -13.66
CA PRO A 212 1.67 -11.03 -15.04
C PRO A 212 1.29 -9.56 -15.29
N PHE A 213 0.54 -8.95 -14.37
CA PHE A 213 0.23 -7.51 -14.41
C PHE A 213 1.48 -6.62 -14.50
N CYS A 214 2.50 -6.85 -13.67
CA CYS A 214 3.74 -6.06 -13.69
C CYS A 214 4.53 -6.23 -15.00
N LEU A 215 4.57 -7.46 -15.53
CA LEU A 215 5.22 -7.74 -16.81
C LEU A 215 4.50 -7.05 -17.97
N ARG A 216 3.16 -7.05 -17.96
CA ARG A 216 2.35 -6.36 -18.96
C ARG A 216 2.50 -4.85 -18.88
N LEU A 217 2.51 -4.28 -17.67
CA LEU A 217 2.74 -2.85 -17.45
C LEU A 217 4.08 -2.39 -18.05
N LEU A 218 5.15 -3.18 -17.84
CA LEU A 218 6.45 -2.92 -18.46
C LEU A 218 6.43 -3.05 -19.98
N ALA A 219 5.75 -4.08 -20.50
CA ALA A 219 5.62 -4.28 -21.94
C ALA A 219 4.88 -3.13 -22.63
N ASN A 220 3.83 -2.59 -22.00
CA ASN A 220 3.09 -1.43 -22.52
C ASN A 220 3.99 -0.20 -22.62
N ARG A 221 4.75 0.09 -21.55
CA ARG A 221 5.68 1.24 -21.52
C ARG A 221 6.82 1.10 -22.52
N PHE A 222 7.26 -0.13 -22.75
CA PHE A 222 8.21 -0.43 -23.79
C PHE A 222 7.67 -0.13 -25.20
N LEU A 223 6.43 -0.51 -25.48
CA LEU A 223 5.78 -0.23 -26.77
C LEU A 223 5.58 1.28 -26.98
N ASP A 224 5.15 2.00 -25.93
CA ASP A 224 5.00 3.46 -25.97
C ASP A 224 6.32 4.15 -26.36
N ASN A 225 7.43 3.77 -25.71
CA ASN A 225 8.77 4.31 -26.01
C ASN A 225 9.26 4.00 -27.44
N LYS A 226 8.78 2.91 -28.04
CA LYS A 226 9.09 2.56 -29.44
C LYS A 226 8.25 3.31 -30.46
N LEU A 227 7.05 3.74 -30.10
CA LEU A 227 6.17 4.50 -30.98
C LEU A 227 6.51 6.00 -31.01
N VAL A 228 7.21 6.50 -29.97
CA VAL A 228 7.65 7.90 -29.86
C VAL A 228 9.03 8.13 -30.50
N ASN A 229 9.78 7.07 -30.84
CA ASN A 229 11.04 7.12 -31.59
C ASN A 229 10.85 6.69 -33.04
#